data_AF-A0A932HII3-F1
#
_entry.id   AF-A0A932HII3-F1
#
_cell.length_a   1.000
_cell.length_b   1.000
_cell.length_c   1.000
_cell.angle_alpha   90.00
_cell.angle_beta   90.00
_cell.angle_gamma   90.00
#
_symmetry.space_group_name_H-M   'P 1'
#
loop_
_entity.id
_entity.type
_entity.pdbx_description
1 polymer ?
#
loop_
_entity_poly.entity_id
_entity_poly.type
_entity_poly.pdbx_seq_one_letter_code
_entity_poly.pdbx_strand_id
1 'polypeptide(L)'
;MSSYGRGRQQGYDLGLRYPLLAGLQAGLVVRNINRPQPVFQEGRQPIVTVAGATWTIAPQLANVSAEAIAVERLGTESGFDMRYRGGFVVRSRRPWPAALHAAALVTSHGTLRQWSLGLVIGGLDRAGLVASASPTTGLGEPQRFSAVGVASRRAPGAAP
;
A
#
# COMPACT_ATOMS: atom_id res chain seq x y z
N MET A 1 27.56 -32.97 15.01
CA MET A 1 26.15 -32.72 15.37
C MET A 1 26.03 -31.22 15.65
N SER A 2 25.47 -30.44 14.72
CA SER A 2 25.30 -28.99 14.90
C SER A 2 23.84 -28.72 15.25
N SER A 3 23.63 -28.07 16.40
CA SER A 3 22.31 -27.72 16.91
C SER A 3 21.66 -26.67 16.02
N TYR A 4 20.63 -27.06 15.27
CA TYR A 4 19.71 -26.10 14.68
C TYR A 4 18.97 -25.37 15.81
N GLY A 5 19.46 -24.20 16.20
CA GLY A 5 18.74 -23.28 17.05
C GLY A 5 17.41 -22.93 16.38
N ARG A 6 16.31 -23.50 16.89
CA ARG A 6 14.94 -23.08 16.54
C ARG A 6 14.68 -21.72 17.19
N GLY A 7 15.21 -20.66 16.61
CA GLY A 7 14.76 -19.31 16.90
C GLY A 7 13.31 -19.16 16.47
N ARG A 8 12.40 -18.98 17.43
CA ARG A 8 10.98 -18.71 17.16
C ARG A 8 10.88 -17.30 16.59
N GLN A 9 10.73 -17.20 15.27
CA GLN A 9 10.47 -15.92 14.60
C GLN A 9 9.04 -15.49 14.94
N GLN A 10 8.90 -14.56 15.90
CA GLN A 10 7.61 -13.96 16.25
C GLN A 10 7.65 -12.48 15.88
N GLY A 11 6.75 -12.09 14.99
CA GLY A 11 6.44 -10.69 14.71
C GLY A 11 5.08 -10.33 15.31
N TYR A 12 4.82 -9.04 15.47
CA TYR A 12 3.52 -8.54 15.92
C TYR A 12 3.03 -7.43 14.99
N ASP A 13 1.72 -7.28 14.92
CA ASP A 13 1.04 -6.18 14.24
C ASP A 13 -0.11 -5.70 15.14
N LEU A 14 -0.06 -4.44 15.54
CA LEU A 14 -1.08 -3.79 16.35
C LEU A 14 -1.62 -2.57 15.60
N GLY A 15 -2.92 -2.57 15.32
CA GLY A 15 -3.57 -1.51 14.56
C GLY A 15 -4.80 -0.97 15.27
N LEU A 16 -5.00 0.34 15.14
CA LEU A 16 -6.23 1.02 15.54
C LEU A 16 -6.76 1.84 14.36
N ARG A 17 -8.09 1.95 14.26
CA ARG A 17 -8.79 2.76 13.26
C ARG A 17 -9.86 3.56 13.95
N TYR A 18 -9.96 4.83 13.58
CA TYR A 18 -10.90 5.75 14.18
C TYR A 18 -11.61 6.58 13.09
N PRO A 19 -12.96 6.59 13.05
CA PRO A 19 -13.70 7.49 12.17
C PRO A 19 -13.64 8.92 12.74
N LEU A 20 -13.00 9.84 12.02
CA LEU A 20 -12.88 11.24 12.46
C LEU A 20 -14.12 12.05 12.10
N LEU A 21 -14.60 11.89 10.87
CA LEU A 21 -15.75 12.61 10.29
C LEU A 21 -16.47 11.69 9.30
N ALA A 22 -17.63 12.13 8.78
CA ALA A 22 -18.32 11.42 7.72
C ALA A 22 -17.37 11.21 6.51
N GLY A 23 -17.09 9.94 6.20
CA GLY A 23 -16.19 9.55 5.12
C GLY A 23 -14.68 9.69 5.42
N LEU A 24 -14.24 10.33 6.51
CA LEU A 24 -12.83 10.46 6.88
C LEU A 24 -12.47 9.52 8.02
N GLN A 25 -11.45 8.70 7.81
CA GLN A 25 -10.97 7.74 8.79
C GLN A 25 -9.48 7.84 8.96
N ALA A 26 -9.01 7.81 10.22
CA ALA A 26 -7.61 7.69 10.56
C ALA A 26 -7.28 6.27 11.01
N GLY A 27 -6.02 5.88 10.85
CA GLY A 27 -5.49 4.64 11.37
C GLY A 27 -4.05 4.81 11.82
N LEU A 28 -3.67 4.04 12.83
CA LEU A 28 -2.30 3.90 13.28
C LEU A 28 -2.00 2.40 13.39
N VAL A 29 -0.87 1.99 12.82
CA VAL A 29 -0.40 0.60 12.85
C VAL A 29 1.04 0.60 13.32
N VAL A 30 1.35 -0.21 14.32
CA VAL A 30 2.71 -0.46 14.80
C VAL A 30 2.98 -1.94 14.65
N ARG A 31 4.05 -2.27 13.93
CA ARG A 31 4.36 -3.65 13.60
C ARG A 31 5.85 -3.91 13.59
N ASN A 32 6.18 -5.13 13.93
CA ASN A 32 7.51 -5.67 13.84
C ASN A 32 7.44 -6.91 12.94
N ILE A 33 7.47 -6.68 11.61
CA ILE A 33 7.33 -7.77 10.64
C ILE A 33 8.72 -8.15 10.14
N ASN A 34 8.99 -9.45 10.20
CA ASN A 34 10.16 -10.08 9.63
C ASN A 34 10.25 -9.74 8.13
N ARG A 35 11.15 -8.83 7.74
CA ARG A 35 11.63 -8.80 6.36
C ARG A 35 12.76 -9.83 6.29
N PRO A 36 12.76 -10.75 5.29
CA PRO A 36 13.94 -11.57 5.05
C PRO A 36 15.08 -10.62 4.66
N GLN A 37 15.89 -10.23 5.65
CA GLN A 37 17.19 -9.66 5.37
C GLN A 37 18.09 -10.82 4.94
N PRO A 38 18.84 -10.70 3.83
CA PRO A 38 19.67 -11.78 3.28
C PRO A 38 20.75 -12.28 4.25
N VAL A 39 20.98 -11.55 5.35
CA VAL A 39 22.00 -11.81 6.35
C VAL A 39 21.40 -11.38 7.69
N PHE A 40 21.09 -12.30 8.61
CA PHE A 40 20.99 -12.13 10.08
C PHE A 40 20.22 -13.37 10.61
N GLN A 41 20.82 -14.33 11.33
CA GLN A 41 21.48 -14.23 12.64
C GLN A 41 20.71 -13.32 13.62
N GLU A 42 19.99 -13.95 14.54
CA GLU A 42 19.54 -13.49 15.88
C GLU A 42 19.67 -11.98 16.21
N GLY A 43 19.02 -11.12 15.43
CA GLY A 43 19.06 -9.66 15.60
C GLY A 43 17.70 -9.07 15.95
N ARG A 44 17.70 -7.91 16.63
CA ARG A 44 16.50 -7.11 16.88
C ARG A 44 15.86 -6.69 15.55
N GLN A 45 14.57 -6.93 15.40
CA GLN A 45 13.82 -6.56 14.19
C GLN A 45 13.36 -5.09 14.28
N PRO A 46 13.26 -4.36 13.15
CA PRO A 46 12.94 -2.94 13.16
C PRO A 46 11.46 -2.71 13.40
N ILE A 47 11.13 -1.79 14.31
CA ILE A 47 9.75 -1.34 14.49
C ILE A 47 9.34 -0.46 13.31
N VAL A 48 8.18 -0.75 12.72
CA VAL A 48 7.56 0.05 11.66
C VAL A 48 6.26 0.63 12.19
N THR A 49 6.14 1.95 12.15
CA THR A 49 4.92 2.68 12.51
C THR A 49 4.33 3.31 11.25
N VAL A 50 3.04 3.12 11.03
CA VAL A 50 2.29 3.71 9.91
C VAL A 50 1.11 4.48 10.48
N ALA A 51 1.10 5.80 10.30
CA ALA A 51 -0.05 6.63 10.58
C ALA A 51 -0.67 7.05 9.25
N GLY A 52 -1.97 6.91 9.09
CA GLY A 52 -2.62 7.24 7.82
C GLY A 52 -4.04 7.73 7.98
N ALA A 53 -4.52 8.37 6.92
CA ALA A 53 -5.89 8.80 6.81
C ALA A 53 -6.43 8.44 5.42
N THR A 54 -7.71 8.09 5.36
CA THR A 54 -8.45 7.89 4.11
C THR A 54 -9.72 8.73 4.16
N TRP A 55 -9.90 9.56 3.14
CA TRP A 55 -11.11 10.34 2.93
C TRP A 55 -11.89 9.80 1.75
N THR A 56 -13.13 9.38 2.01
CA THR A 56 -14.13 9.03 1.02
C THR A 56 -14.95 10.28 0.73
N ILE A 57 -14.62 10.96 -0.37
CA ILE A 57 -15.29 12.21 -0.76
C ILE A 57 -16.73 11.92 -1.17
N ALA A 58 -16.89 10.87 -1.98
CA ALA A 58 -18.19 10.31 -2.34
C ALA A 58 -17.99 8.81 -2.56
N PRO A 59 -18.74 7.92 -1.86
CA PRO A 59 -18.51 6.47 -1.86
C PRO A 59 -18.45 5.83 -3.26
N GLN A 60 -19.15 6.45 -4.22
CA GLN A 60 -19.27 5.96 -5.58
C GLN A 60 -18.31 6.63 -6.57
N LEU A 61 -17.61 7.70 -6.15
CA LEU A 61 -16.82 8.57 -7.02
C LEU A 61 -15.35 8.56 -6.65
N ALA A 62 -14.97 8.90 -5.41
CA ALA A 62 -13.57 9.18 -5.11
C ALA A 62 -13.16 8.89 -3.67
N ASN A 63 -11.96 8.31 -3.53
CA ASN A 63 -11.25 8.14 -2.28
C ASN A 63 -9.86 8.74 -2.40
N VAL A 64 -9.38 9.38 -1.34
CA VAL A 64 -8.00 9.85 -1.22
C VAL A 64 -7.41 9.27 0.05
N SER A 65 -6.17 8.83 0.02
CA SER A 65 -5.47 8.28 1.17
C SER A 65 -4.06 8.81 1.26
N ALA A 66 -3.60 9.06 2.48
CA ALA A 66 -2.23 9.44 2.76
C ALA A 66 -1.74 8.72 4.02
N GLU A 67 -0.46 8.37 4.04
CA GLU A 67 0.20 7.67 5.13
C GLU A 67 1.60 8.24 5.35
N ALA A 68 1.99 8.36 6.61
CA ALA A 68 3.34 8.54 7.07
C ALA A 68 3.85 7.22 7.65
N ILE A 69 5.03 6.79 7.20
CA ILE A 69 5.65 5.51 7.52
C ILE A 69 7.00 5.84 8.18
N ALA A 70 7.15 5.48 9.44
CA ALA A 70 8.40 5.55 10.19
C ALA A 70 8.98 4.14 10.33
N VAL A 71 10.23 3.95 9.92
CA VAL A 71 10.95 2.68 10.08
C VAL A 71 12.15 2.90 10.99
N GLU A 72 12.22 2.16 12.09
CA GLU A 72 13.36 2.20 13.01
C GLU A 72 14.65 1.83 12.27
N ARG A 73 15.70 2.64 12.44
CA ARG A 73 17.05 2.30 11.98
C ARG A 73 17.67 1.28 12.92
N LEU A 74 18.19 0.20 12.35
CA LEU A 74 18.96 -0.80 13.09
C LEU A 74 20.46 -0.54 12.87
N GLY A 75 21.23 -0.49 13.95
CA GLY A 75 22.67 -0.27 13.91
C GLY A 75 23.14 0.69 14.99
N THR A 76 24.29 1.32 14.75
CA THR A 76 24.93 2.29 15.67
C THR A 76 24.26 3.66 15.64
N GLU A 77 23.48 3.96 14.60
CA GLU A 77 22.73 5.21 14.49
C GLU A 77 21.30 5.03 14.99
N SER A 78 20.92 5.78 16.02
CA SER A 78 19.54 5.85 16.51
C SER A 78 18.69 6.76 15.62
N GLY A 79 17.51 6.32 15.20
CA GLY A 79 16.56 7.19 14.49
C GLY A 79 15.49 6.43 13.70
N PHE A 80 14.71 7.19 12.93
CA PHE A 80 13.66 6.67 12.07
C PHE A 80 13.84 7.17 10.63
N ASP A 81 13.71 6.25 9.67
CA ASP A 81 13.54 6.58 8.27
C ASP A 81 12.07 6.87 7.98
N MET A 82 11.80 8.12 7.64
CA MET A 82 10.46 8.60 7.33
C MET A 82 10.18 8.51 5.82
N ARG A 83 9.01 7.98 5.48
CA ARG A 83 8.48 7.91 4.12
C ARG A 83 7.01 8.29 4.14
N TYR A 84 6.54 8.85 3.03
CA TYR A 84 5.16 9.27 2.87
C TYR A 84 4.56 8.58 1.67
N ARG A 85 3.41 7.93 1.86
CA ARG A 85 2.67 7.28 0.79
C ARG A 85 1.35 8.00 0.59
N GLY A 86 1.08 8.46 -0.61
CA GLY A 86 -0.19 9.09 -0.98
C GLY A 86 -0.83 8.35 -2.13
N GLY A 87 -2.15 8.44 -2.25
CA GLY A 87 -2.85 7.89 -3.40
C GLY A 87 -4.31 8.32 -3.46
N PHE A 88 -4.91 8.11 -4.62
CA PHE A 88 -6.32 8.33 -4.84
C PHE A 88 -6.92 7.26 -5.74
N VAL A 89 -8.23 7.11 -5.62
CA VAL A 89 -9.05 6.33 -6.53
C VAL A 89 -10.19 7.20 -7.01
N VAL A 90 -10.34 7.35 -8.32
CA VAL A 90 -11.49 8.02 -8.95
C VAL A 90 -12.26 6.99 -9.76
N ARG A 91 -13.58 7.02 -9.70
CA ARG A 91 -14.48 6.04 -10.27
C ARG A 91 -15.52 6.74 -11.14
N SER A 92 -15.80 6.13 -12.28
CA SER A 92 -16.95 6.43 -13.12
C SER A 92 -17.85 5.20 -13.21
N ARG A 93 -19.16 5.41 -13.28
CA ARG A 93 -20.17 4.35 -13.46
C ARG A 93 -20.83 4.37 -14.83
N ARG A 94 -20.74 5.48 -15.56
CA ARG A 94 -21.37 5.68 -16.86
C ARG A 94 -20.43 6.42 -17.81
N PRO A 95 -20.44 6.08 -19.11
CA PRO A 95 -21.18 4.96 -19.72
C PRO A 95 -20.59 3.59 -19.37
N TRP A 96 -19.33 3.54 -18.96
CA TRP A 96 -18.62 2.31 -18.61
C TRP A 96 -18.11 2.39 -17.17
N PRO A 97 -18.35 1.39 -16.31
CA PRO A 97 -17.75 1.34 -15.00
C PRO A 97 -16.22 1.35 -15.14
N ALA A 98 -15.55 2.33 -14.54
CA ALA A 98 -14.10 2.45 -14.59
C ALA A 98 -13.57 3.02 -13.26
N ALA A 99 -12.34 2.66 -12.91
CA ALA A 99 -11.63 3.20 -11.77
C ALA A 99 -10.18 3.51 -12.14
N LEU A 100 -9.77 4.74 -11.90
CA LEU A 100 -8.38 5.18 -11.96
C LEU A 100 -7.79 5.14 -10.56
N HIS A 101 -6.67 4.44 -10.41
CA HIS A 101 -5.90 4.31 -9.19
C HIS A 101 -4.55 4.99 -9.40
N ALA A 102 -4.15 5.84 -8.47
CA ALA A 102 -2.80 6.40 -8.46
C ALA A 102 -2.25 6.33 -7.05
N ALA A 103 -0.97 5.98 -6.92
CA ALA A 103 -0.26 6.02 -5.65
C ALA A 103 1.20 6.40 -5.86
N ALA A 104 1.78 7.07 -4.89
CA ALA A 104 3.18 7.49 -4.87
C ALA A 104 3.77 7.28 -3.48
N LEU A 105 5.05 6.92 -3.43
CA LEU A 105 5.86 6.83 -2.22
C LEU A 105 7.01 7.82 -2.33
N VAL A 106 7.12 8.71 -1.36
CA VAL A 106 8.09 9.80 -1.31
C VAL A 106 8.92 9.66 -0.03
N THR A 107 10.19 10.03 -0.06
CA THR A 107 11.04 10.10 1.13
C THR A 107 10.77 11.35 1.97
N SER A 108 11.37 11.43 3.15
CA SER A 108 11.41 12.65 3.97
C SER A 108 11.97 13.89 3.25
N HIS A 109 12.79 13.70 2.22
CA HIS A 109 13.41 14.79 1.45
C HIS A 109 12.59 15.19 0.21
N GLY A 110 11.36 14.68 0.06
CA GLY A 110 10.52 14.96 -1.11
C GLY A 110 10.90 14.17 -2.36
N THR A 111 11.92 13.29 -2.31
CA THR A 111 12.30 12.45 -3.45
C THR A 111 11.29 11.33 -3.68
N LEU A 112 10.76 11.22 -4.89
CA LEU A 112 9.89 10.13 -5.31
C LEU A 112 10.67 8.82 -5.39
N ARG A 113 10.21 7.78 -4.69
CA ARG A 113 10.82 6.44 -4.65
C ARG A 113 10.07 5.44 -5.51
N GLN A 114 8.76 5.62 -5.61
CA GLN A 114 7.89 4.72 -6.34
C GLN A 114 6.61 5.43 -6.71
N TRP A 115 6.06 5.11 -7.87
CA TRP A 115 4.69 5.44 -8.21
C TRP A 115 4.03 4.27 -8.94
N SER A 116 2.71 4.22 -8.88
CA SER A 116 1.89 3.29 -9.63
C SER A 116 0.63 3.98 -10.13
N LEU A 117 0.27 3.72 -11.38
CA LEU A 117 -0.97 4.15 -12.01
C LEU A 117 -1.71 2.91 -12.51
N GLY A 118 -2.99 2.79 -12.16
CA GLY A 118 -3.82 1.67 -12.58
C GLY A 118 -5.14 2.14 -13.17
N LEU A 119 -5.57 1.53 -14.27
CA LEU A 119 -6.90 1.71 -14.83
C LEU A 119 -7.61 0.36 -14.79
N VAL A 120 -8.77 0.32 -14.14
CA VAL A 120 -9.66 -0.85 -14.12
C VAL A 120 -10.94 -0.48 -14.82
N ILE A 121 -11.41 -1.30 -15.74
CA ILE A 121 -12.66 -1.13 -16.47
C ILE A 121 -13.52 -2.38 -16.26
N GLY A 122 -14.81 -2.17 -16.08
CA GLY A 122 -15.81 -3.22 -15.96
C GLY A 122 -16.49 -3.27 -14.59
N GLY A 123 -17.70 -3.85 -14.59
CA GLY A 123 -18.55 -3.95 -13.41
C GLY A 123 -18.37 -5.29 -12.69
N LEU A 124 -18.92 -6.34 -13.27
CA LEU A 124 -18.80 -7.73 -12.77
C LEU A 124 -17.54 -8.38 -13.31
N ASP A 125 -17.41 -8.40 -14.63
CA ASP A 125 -16.16 -8.71 -15.29
C ASP A 125 -15.30 -7.46 -15.33
N ARG A 126 -14.03 -7.61 -14.98
CA ARG A 126 -13.09 -6.49 -14.85
C ARG A 126 -11.79 -6.83 -15.52
N ALA A 127 -11.28 -5.88 -16.28
CA ALA A 127 -9.92 -5.87 -16.78
C ALA A 127 -9.18 -4.68 -16.18
N GLY A 128 -7.91 -4.85 -15.86
CA GLY A 128 -7.08 -3.82 -15.27
C GLY A 128 -5.70 -3.79 -15.90
N LEU A 129 -5.15 -2.60 -16.03
CA LEU A 129 -3.76 -2.35 -16.38
C LEU A 129 -3.12 -1.55 -15.26
N VAL A 130 -1.91 -1.91 -14.88
CA VAL A 130 -1.11 -1.20 -13.89
C VAL A 130 0.27 -0.94 -14.45
N ALA A 131 0.67 0.32 -14.44
CA ALA A 131 2.03 0.77 -14.70
C ALA A 131 2.68 1.23 -13.39
N SER A 132 3.96 0.96 -13.20
CA SER A 132 4.69 1.46 -12.04
C SER A 132 6.16 1.72 -12.35
N ALA A 133 6.78 2.59 -11.59
CA ALA A 133 8.21 2.83 -11.63
C ALA A 133 8.78 3.09 -10.25
N SER A 134 10.06 2.81 -10.09
CA SER A 134 10.87 3.21 -8.93
C SER A 134 12.02 4.11 -9.41
N PRO A 135 11.74 5.40 -9.67
CA PRO A 135 12.74 6.32 -10.21
C PRO A 135 13.85 6.60 -9.20
N THR A 136 15.05 6.88 -9.71
CA THR A 136 16.16 7.44 -8.94
C THR A 136 16.17 8.96 -8.96
N THR A 137 15.64 9.58 -10.02
CA THR A 137 15.46 11.03 -10.19
C THR A 137 14.15 11.35 -10.92
N GLY A 138 13.48 12.44 -10.52
CA GLY A 138 12.23 12.88 -11.15
C GLY A 138 11.07 11.88 -11.06
N LEU A 139 10.22 11.87 -12.09
CA LEU A 139 9.12 10.90 -12.23
C LEU A 139 9.60 9.56 -12.79
N GLY A 140 10.64 9.58 -13.64
CA GLY A 140 11.12 8.41 -14.39
C GLY A 140 10.09 7.84 -15.37
N GLU A 141 10.52 6.87 -16.16
CA GLU A 141 9.66 6.14 -17.08
C GLU A 141 9.02 4.91 -16.41
N PRO A 142 7.86 4.43 -16.89
CA PRO A 142 7.27 3.19 -16.41
C PRO A 142 8.25 2.02 -16.58
N GLN A 143 8.59 1.34 -15.49
CA GLN A 143 9.53 0.21 -15.50
C GLN A 143 8.82 -1.14 -15.50
N ARG A 144 7.56 -1.18 -15.04
CA ARG A 144 6.77 -2.40 -14.91
C ARG A 144 5.36 -2.17 -15.39
N PHE A 145 4.86 -3.12 -16.16
CA PHE A 145 3.48 -3.18 -16.61
C PHE A 145 2.87 -4.53 -16.21
N SER A 146 1.65 -4.50 -15.73
CA SER A 146 0.87 -5.69 -15.40
C SER A 146 -0.54 -5.54 -15.93
N ALA A 147 -1.07 -6.62 -16.50
CA ALA A 147 -2.48 -6.74 -16.83
C ALA A 147 -3.14 -7.73 -15.87
N VAL A 148 -4.36 -7.46 -15.46
CA VAL A 148 -5.17 -8.34 -14.60
C VAL A 148 -6.57 -8.47 -15.17
N GLY A 149 -7.16 -9.65 -15.07
CA GLY A 149 -8.52 -9.91 -15.52
C GLY A 149 -9.24 -10.79 -14.51
N VAL A 150 -10.46 -10.41 -14.16
CA VAL A 150 -11.35 -11.21 -13.31
C VAL A 150 -12.68 -11.34 -14.03
N ALA A 151 -13.05 -12.58 -14.35
CA ALA A 151 -14.37 -12.90 -14.86
C ALA A 151 -15.19 -13.50 -13.71
N SER A 152 -16.38 -12.96 -13.47
CA SER A 152 -17.27 -13.46 -12.42
C SER A 152 -18.45 -14.19 -13.05
N ARG A 153 -18.63 -15.47 -12.69
CA ARG A 153 -19.86 -16.18 -13.04
C ARG A 153 -20.95 -15.70 -12.07
N ARG A 154 -21.96 -14.99 -12.57
CA ARG A 154 -23.20 -14.83 -11.81
C ARG A 154 -23.82 -16.22 -11.62
N ALA A 155 -24.30 -16.51 -10.41
CA ALA A 155 -25.17 -17.66 -10.22
C ALA A 155 -26.44 -17.48 -11.08
N PRO A 156 -26.98 -18.54 -11.71
CA PRO A 156 -28.26 -18.44 -12.41
C PRO A 156 -29.33 -17.88 -11.46
N GLY A 157 -29.95 -16.75 -11.81
CA GLY A 157 -31.07 -16.17 -11.07
C GLY A 157 -30.81 -14.94 -10.20
N ALA A 158 -29.59 -14.40 -10.13
CA ALA A 158 -29.35 -13.13 -9.44
C ALA A 158 -29.83 -11.93 -10.29
N ALA A 159 -30.93 -11.30 -9.88
CA ALA A 159 -31.47 -10.07 -10.50
C ALA A 159 -30.51 -8.87 -10.33
N PRO A 160 -30.57 -7.86 -11.23
CA PRO A 160 -29.67 -6.69 -11.25
C PRO A 160 -29.75 -5.80 -10.01
#